data_AF-A0A0R3SMU1-F1
#
_entry.id   AF-A0A0R3SMU1-F1
#
_cell.length_a   1.000
_cell.length_b   1.000
_cell.length_c   1.000
_cell.angle_alpha   90.00
_cell.angle_beta   90.00
_cell.angle_gamma   90.00
#
_symmetry.space_group_name_H-M   'P 1'
#
loop_
_entity.id
_entity.type
_entity.pdbx_description
1 polymer ?
#
loop_
_entity_poly.entity_id
_entity_poly.type
_entity_poly.pdbx_seq_one_letter_code
_entity_poly.pdbx_strand_id
1 'polypeptide(L)'
;MESALINQQQEYKENPFRTNAWIEQLSYSSISPGITSYVDNPAAGADAILQQANSVITNEVPKDSQKDTRVFLGAVAGVRLLE
;
A
#
# COMPACT_ATOMS: atom_id res chain seq x y z
N MET A 1 -15.48 3.84 -13.73
CA MET A 1 -14.37 2.94 -13.32
C MET A 1 -14.17 3.15 -11.83
N GLU A 2 -14.54 2.18 -11.00
CA GLU A 2 -14.22 2.22 -9.57
C GLU A 2 -12.71 2.04 -9.42
N SER A 3 -12.03 3.05 -8.89
CA SER A 3 -10.65 2.87 -8.44
C SER A 3 -10.71 2.23 -7.07
N ALA A 4 -9.97 1.15 -6.83
CA ALA A 4 -9.84 0.53 -5.52
C ALA A 4 -8.46 0.88 -4.93
N LEU A 5 -8.39 1.05 -3.61
CA LEU A 5 -7.09 1.19 -2.93
C LEU A 5 -6.48 -0.21 -2.80
N ILE A 6 -5.27 -0.39 -3.32
CA ILE A 6 -4.55 -1.65 -3.31
C ILE A 6 -3.42 -1.54 -2.28
N ASN A 7 -3.39 -2.46 -1.33
CA ASN A 7 -2.25 -2.66 -0.43
C ASN A 7 -1.53 -3.94 -0.81
N GLN A 8 -0.20 -3.84 -0.90
CA GLN A 8 0.69 -4.97 -1.17
C GLN A 8 1.83 -4.94 -0.16
N GLN A 9 1.98 -6.01 0.61
CA GLN A 9 3.17 -6.23 1.42
C GLN A 9 4.13 -7.13 0.65
N GLN A 10 5.38 -6.69 0.56
CA GLN A 10 6.44 -7.39 -0.13
C GLN A 10 7.64 -7.53 0.79
N GLU A 11 8.27 -8.71 0.78
CA GLU A 11 9.49 -8.98 1.52
C GLU A 11 10.62 -9.29 0.54
N TYR A 12 11.78 -8.68 0.80
CA TYR A 12 13.00 -9.01 0.10
C TYR A 12 13.66 -10.22 0.79
N LYS A 13 13.93 -11.29 0.03
CA LYS A 13 14.67 -12.44 0.55
C LYS A 13 16.07 -12.49 -0.03
N GLU A 14 17.06 -12.54 0.85
CA GLU A 14 18.43 -12.79 0.48
C GLU A 14 18.60 -14.27 0.11
N ASN A 15 19.11 -14.52 -1.11
CA ASN A 15 19.49 -15.85 -1.56
C ASN A 15 20.93 -15.78 -2.09
N PRO A 16 21.90 -16.43 -1.43
CA PRO A 16 23.31 -16.35 -1.81
C PRO A 16 23.63 -17.01 -3.16
N PHE A 17 22.69 -17.77 -3.74
CA PHE A 17 22.84 -18.43 -5.03
C PHE A 17 22.13 -17.69 -6.18
N ARG A 18 21.47 -16.55 -5.91
CA ARG A 18 20.85 -15.70 -6.94
C ARG A 18 21.63 -14.38 -7.05
N THR A 19 21.85 -13.98 -8.30
CA THR A 19 22.46 -12.67 -8.62
C THR A 19 21.41 -11.56 -8.75
N ASN A 20 20.12 -11.88 -8.66
CA ASN A 20 19.02 -10.93 -8.75
C ASN A 20 18.17 -10.88 -7.47
N ALA A 21 17.54 -9.73 -7.24
CA ALA A 21 16.57 -9.51 -6.19
C ALA A 21 15.43 -10.55 -6.25
N TRP A 22 15.14 -11.20 -5.12
CA TRP A 22 13.95 -12.04 -4.95
C TRP A 22 12.98 -11.35 -4.01
N ILE A 23 11.82 -11.00 -4.53
CA ILE A 23 10.75 -10.36 -3.77
C ILE A 23 9.57 -11.33 -3.73
N GLU A 24 9.05 -11.57 -2.53
CA GLU A 24 7.85 -12.37 -2.32
C GLU A 24 6.71 -11.45 -1.85
N GLN A 25 5.54 -11.59 -2.47
CA GLN A 25 4.33 -10.92 -1.99
C GLN A 25 3.78 -11.71 -0.82
N LEU A 26 3.75 -11.08 0.36
CA LEU A 26 3.26 -11.70 1.58
C LEU A 26 1.75 -11.54 1.74
N SER A 27 1.23 -10.37 1.36
CA SER A 27 -0.19 -10.05 1.49
C SER A 27 -0.70 -9.15 0.38
N TYR A 28 -2.00 -9.27 0.11
CA TYR A 28 -2.73 -8.43 -0.82
C TYR A 28 -4.10 -8.12 -0.25
N SER A 29 -4.47 -6.84 -0.22
CA SER A 29 -5.83 -6.42 0.08
C SER A 29 -6.27 -5.30 -0.85
N SER A 30 -7.57 -5.27 -1.14
CA SER A 30 -8.22 -4.27 -1.97
C SER A 30 -9.38 -3.68 -1.20
N ILE A 31 -9.50 -2.36 -1.21
CA ILE A 31 -10.52 -1.62 -0.46
C ILE A 31 -11.30 -0.76 -1.42
N SER A 32 -12.62 -0.81 -1.26
CA SER A 32 -13.58 -0.03 -2.01
C SER A 32 -14.42 0.80 -1.04
N PRO A 33 -14.76 2.06 -1.37
CA PRO A 33 -14.33 2.77 -2.57
C PRO A 33 -12.87 3.23 -2.47
N GLY A 34 -12.13 3.26 -3.58
CA GLY A 34 -10.76 3.75 -3.59
C GLY A 34 -10.67 5.27 -3.61
N ILE A 35 -9.45 5.79 -3.53
CA ILE A 35 -9.14 7.18 -3.15
C ILE A 35 -9.85 8.26 -3.96
N THR A 36 -10.30 7.95 -5.18
CA THR A 36 -11.04 8.88 -6.05
C THR A 36 -12.44 9.21 -5.54
N SER A 37 -13.02 8.41 -4.63
CA SER A 37 -14.29 8.73 -3.99
C SER A 37 -14.23 9.90 -3.02
N TYR A 38 -13.03 10.37 -2.69
CA TYR A 38 -12.79 11.48 -1.77
C TYR A 38 -12.48 12.80 -2.48
N VAL A 39 -12.85 12.94 -3.76
CA VAL A 39 -12.56 14.16 -4.55
C VAL A 39 -13.10 15.43 -3.87
N ASP A 40 -14.29 15.35 -3.30
CA ASP A 40 -14.96 16.48 -2.65
C ASP A 40 -14.39 16.76 -1.24
N ASN A 41 -13.64 15.81 -0.67
CA ASN A 41 -13.04 15.91 0.66
C ASN A 41 -11.69 15.19 0.72
N PRO A 42 -10.62 15.80 0.17
CA PRO A 42 -9.31 15.16 0.05
C PRO A 42 -8.65 14.87 1.41
N ALA A 43 -8.98 15.67 2.45
CA ALA A 43 -8.50 15.42 3.82
C ALA A 43 -9.02 14.09 4.37
N ALA A 44 -10.31 13.80 4.17
CA ALA A 44 -10.89 12.51 4.56
C ALA A 44 -10.29 11.33 3.77
N GLY A 45 -9.91 11.56 2.51
CA GLY A 45 -9.19 10.56 1.72
C GLY A 45 -7.79 10.26 2.25
N ALA A 46 -7.05 11.30 2.66
CA ALA A 46 -5.74 11.14 3.29
C ALA A 46 -5.82 10.35 4.60
N ASP A 47 -6.82 10.66 5.45
CA ASP A 47 -7.04 9.95 6.71
C ASP A 47 -7.39 8.46 6.47
N ALA A 48 -8.21 8.16 5.46
CA ALA A 48 -8.55 6.79 5.10
C ALA A 48 -7.33 5.97 4.66
N ILE A 49 -6.43 6.59 3.87
CA ILE A 49 -5.17 5.96 3.45
C ILE A 49 -4.27 5.69 4.66
N LEU A 50 -4.11 6.68 5.55
CA LEU A 50 -3.29 6.55 6.75
C LEU A 50 -3.81 5.47 7.70
N GLN A 51 -5.12 5.47 7.96
CA GLN A 51 -5.76 4.48 8.81
C GLN A 51 -5.50 3.06 8.27
N GLN A 52 -5.62 2.88 6.96
CA GLN A 52 -5.41 1.58 6.37
C GLN A 52 -3.95 1.15 6.35
N ALA A 53 -3.04 2.04 5.95
CA ALA A 53 -1.62 1.76 5.97
C ALA A 53 -1.15 1.37 7.38
N ASN A 54 -1.61 2.09 8.40
CA ASN A 54 -1.32 1.78 9.80
C ASN A 54 -1.88 0.41 10.22
N SER A 55 -3.07 0.04 9.76
CA SER A 55 -3.66 -1.28 10.03
C SER A 55 -2.81 -2.40 9.45
N VAL A 56 -2.36 -2.27 8.21
CA VAL A 56 -1.49 -3.27 7.55
C VAL A 56 -0.15 -3.37 8.25
N ILE A 57 0.50 -2.25 8.54
CA ILE A 57 1.81 -2.24 9.23
C ILE A 57 1.69 -2.85 10.63
N THR A 58 0.64 -2.51 11.37
CA THR A 58 0.46 -3.00 12.75
C THR A 58 0.17 -4.50 12.80
N ASN A 59 -0.59 -5.02 11.85
CA ASN A 59 -1.06 -6.41 11.87
C ASN A 59 -0.14 -7.38 11.13
N GLU A 60 0.52 -6.94 10.06
CA GLU A 60 1.23 -7.83 9.14
C GLU A 60 2.75 -7.66 9.15
N VAL A 61 3.27 -6.55 9.71
CA VAL A 61 4.71 -6.32 9.83
C VAL A 61 5.17 -6.59 11.26
N PRO A 62 6.13 -7.51 11.48
CA PRO A 62 6.72 -7.74 12.80
C PRO A 62 7.26 -6.46 13.42
N LYS A 63 7.01 -6.23 14.72
CA LYS A 63 7.36 -4.97 15.42
C LYS A 63 8.80 -4.53 15.24
N ASP A 64 9.74 -5.46 15.28
CA ASP A 64 11.17 -5.16 15.16
C ASP A 64 11.55 -4.70 13.74
N SER A 65 10.77 -5.09 12.74
CA SER A 65 10.95 -4.75 11.33
C SER A 65 10.15 -3.51 10.89
N GLN A 66 9.20 -3.03 11.70
CA GLN A 66 8.34 -1.89 11.35
C GLN A 66 9.15 -0.62 11.06
N LYS A 67 10.21 -0.36 11.84
CA LYS A 67 11.10 0.81 11.66
C LYS A 67 11.90 0.80 10.35
N ASP A 68 12.14 -0.39 9.80
CA ASP A 68 12.93 -0.59 8.58
C ASP A 68 12.03 -0.83 7.35
N THR A 69 10.71 -0.94 7.55
CA THR A 69 9.73 -1.18 6.51
C THR A 69 9.42 0.12 5.76
N ARG A 70 9.60 0.11 4.45
CA ARG A 70 9.31 1.26 3.58
C ARG A 70 7.87 1.20 3.08
N VAL A 71 7.17 2.33 3.21
CA VAL A 71 5.80 2.50 2.75
C VAL A 71 5.79 3.33 1.48
N PHE A 72 5.12 2.86 0.44
CA PHE A 72 4.98 3.55 -0.83
C PHE A 72 3.50 3.73 -1.15
N LEU A 73 3.10 4.93 -1.56
CA LEU A 73 1.75 5.22 -2.03
C LEU A 73 1.79 5.47 -3.54
N GLY A 74 1.18 4.57 -4.31
CA GLY A 74 1.04 4.69 -5.75
C GLY A 74 -0.42 4.93 -6.14
N ALA A 75 -0.73 6.12 -6.66
CA ALA A 75 -2.04 6.41 -7.25
C ALA A 75 -2.00 6.16 -8.77
N VAL A 76 -2.99 5.43 -9.30
CA VAL A 76 -3.10 5.10 -10.73
C VAL A 76 -4.19 5.94 -11.41
N ALA A 77 -4.61 5.57 -12.63
CA ALA A 77 -5.39 6.37 -13.57
C ALA A 77 -6.65 7.08 -13.02
N GLY A 78 -7.25 6.60 -11.93
CA GLY A 78 -8.36 7.28 -11.25
C GLY A 78 -8.04 8.68 -10.72
N VAL A 79 -6.81 8.93 -10.26
CA VAL A 79 -6.37 10.26 -9.81
C VAL A 79 -5.94 11.15 -10.98
N ARG A 80 -5.50 10.56 -12.10
CA ARG A 80 -5.15 11.29 -13.32
C ARG A 80 -6.38 11.84 -14.06
N LEU A 81 -7.57 11.28 -13.81
CA LEU A 81 -8.84 11.78 -14.35
C LEU A 81 -9.43 12.94 -13.52
N LEU A 82 -8.79 13.29 -12.39
CA LEU A 82 -9.18 14.39 -11.51
C LEU A 82 -8.30 15.64 -11.70
N GLU A 83 -7.28 15.59 -12.56
CA GLU A 83 -6.53 16.76 -13.05
C GLU A 83 -7.24 17.46 -14.20
#